data_AF-H0TJY6-F1
#
_entry.id   AF-H0TJY6-F1
#
_cell.length_a   1.000
_cell.length_b   1.000
_cell.length_c   1.000
_cell.angle_alpha   90.00
_cell.angle_beta   90.00
_cell.angle_gamma   90.00
#
_symmetry.space_group_name_H-M   'P 1'
#
loop_
_entity.id
_entity.type
_entity.pdbx_description
1 polymer ?
#
loop_
_entity_poly.entity_id
_entity_poly.type
_entity_poly.pdbx_seq_one_letter_code
_entity_poly.pdbx_strand_id
1 'polypeptide(L)'
;MKDTNVIAVSADDMYISITIEEKQALIGTSRLLLMIGAKDGQLKQWTVTDPQGYDTTVAVYNLDATKKLDPGMFKIDFTTYPSTPPG
;
A
#
# COMPACT_ATOMS: atom_id res chain seq x y z
N MET A 1 -17.42 10.52 -7.91
CA MET A 1 -16.04 10.24 -7.45
C MET A 1 -16.05 10.49 -5.95
N LYS A 2 -15.63 9.53 -5.12
CA LYS A 2 -15.58 9.74 -3.65
C LYS A 2 -14.15 10.17 -3.35
N ASP A 3 -13.97 11.39 -2.87
CA ASP A 3 -12.64 11.93 -2.59
C ASP A 3 -11.97 11.13 -1.47
N THR A 4 -10.67 10.91 -1.59
CA THR A 4 -9.86 10.29 -0.54
C THR A 4 -9.75 11.25 0.63
N ASN A 5 -10.07 10.79 1.84
CA ASN A 5 -10.01 11.63 3.04
C ASN A 5 -8.61 11.58 3.66
N VAL A 6 -7.76 12.53 3.25
CA VAL A 6 -6.45 12.77 3.86
C VAL A 6 -6.64 13.54 5.15
N ILE A 7 -6.22 12.95 6.28
CA ILE A 7 -6.41 13.55 7.62
C ILE A 7 -5.11 14.15 8.19
N ALA A 8 -3.95 13.76 7.68
CA ALA A 8 -2.68 14.34 8.08
C ALA A 8 -1.62 14.22 6.96
N VAL A 9 -0.78 15.24 6.86
CA VAL A 9 0.48 15.21 6.10
C VAL A 9 1.56 15.82 6.99
N SER A 10 2.66 15.13 7.18
CA SER A 10 3.84 15.62 7.89
C SER A 10 5.10 15.28 7.11
N ALA A 11 6.17 16.04 7.33
CA ALA A 11 7.46 15.77 6.70
C ALA A 11 8.60 16.06 7.67
N ASP A 12 9.62 15.22 7.61
CA ASP A 12 10.94 15.43 8.20
C ASP A 12 12.04 15.24 7.13
N ASP A 13 13.30 15.27 7.53
CA ASP A 13 14.45 15.15 6.62
C ASP A 13 14.54 13.78 5.91
N MET A 14 13.85 12.76 6.43
CA MET A 14 13.88 11.39 5.91
C MET A 14 12.60 11.05 5.14
N TYR A 15 11.43 11.42 5.66
CA TYR A 15 10.14 10.96 5.15
C TYR A 15 9.09 12.07 5.06
N ILE A 16 8.24 11.94 4.04
CA ILE A 16 6.91 12.52 3.98
C ILE A 16 5.93 11.44 4.42
N SER A 17 5.15 11.72 5.45
CA SER A 17 4.08 10.85 5.96
C SER A 17 2.72 11.38 5.56
N ILE A 18 1.88 10.51 5.01
CA ILE A 18 0.50 10.84 4.63
C ILE A 18 -0.43 9.87 5.33
N THR A 19 -1.39 10.38 6.11
CA THR A 19 -2.43 9.56 6.74
C THR A 19 -3.75 9.77 6.04
N ILE A 20 -4.30 8.69 5.52
CA ILE A 20 -5.63 8.60 4.92
C ILE A 20 -6.52 7.83 5.88
N GLU A 21 -7.76 8.29 6.03
CA GLU A 21 -8.76 7.66 6.89
C GLU A 21 -9.99 7.26 6.08
N GLU A 22 -10.34 5.99 6.10
CA GLU A 22 -11.58 5.50 5.50
C GLU A 22 -12.59 5.17 6.60
N LYS A 23 -13.68 5.96 6.63
CA LYS A 23 -14.82 5.73 7.52
C LYS A 23 -15.95 5.05 6.77
N GLN A 24 -16.42 3.95 7.31
CA GLN A 24 -17.61 3.28 6.84
C GLN A 24 -18.53 2.96 8.02
N ALA A 25 -19.79 3.40 7.93
CA ALA A 25 -20.73 3.44 9.06
C ALA A 25 -20.96 2.08 9.74
N LEU A 26 -20.87 0.97 9.00
CA LEU A 26 -21.14 -0.37 9.51
C LEU A 26 -19.88 -1.16 9.88
N ILE A 27 -18.74 -0.90 9.24
CA ILE A 27 -17.51 -1.68 9.45
C ILE A 27 -16.48 -0.97 10.34
N GLY A 28 -16.64 0.33 10.59
CA GLY A 28 -15.73 1.13 11.42
C GLY A 28 -14.78 2.01 10.60
N THR A 29 -13.65 2.38 11.20
CA THR A 29 -12.67 3.30 10.61
C THR A 29 -11.35 2.59 10.40
N SER A 30 -10.87 2.58 9.16
CA SER A 30 -9.52 2.10 8.82
C SER A 30 -8.60 3.27 8.51
N ARG A 31 -7.29 3.09 8.70
CA ARG A 31 -6.28 4.09 8.35
C ARG A 31 -5.22 3.50 7.45
N LEU A 32 -4.72 4.34 6.55
CA LEU A 32 -3.56 4.06 5.72
C LEU A 32 -2.52 5.14 5.97
N LEU A 33 -1.39 4.76 6.57
CA LEU A 33 -0.21 5.59 6.68
C LEU A 33 0.75 5.24 5.54
N LEU A 34 1.06 6.22 4.69
CA LEU A 34 2.09 6.12 3.66
C LEU A 34 3.36 6.81 4.15
N MET A 35 4.51 6.17 3.97
CA MET A 35 5.82 6.75 4.20
C MET A 35 6.60 6.83 2.90
N ILE A 36 6.85 8.05 2.45
CA ILE A 36 7.50 8.37 1.19
C ILE A 36 8.87 8.98 1.51
N GLY A 37 9.94 8.60 0.82
CA GLY A 37 11.26 9.19 1.02
C GLY A 37 11.25 10.68 0.67
N ALA A 38 11.65 11.54 1.60
CA ALA A 38 11.64 13.00 1.40
C ALA A 38 12.59 13.46 0.28
N LYS A 39 13.66 12.71 0.03
CA LYS A 39 14.69 13.05 -0.97
C LYS A 39 14.34 12.60 -2.38
N ASP A 40 13.70 11.45 -2.53
CA ASP A 40 13.50 10.78 -3.82
C ASP A 40 12.03 10.60 -4.20
N GLY A 41 11.09 10.94 -3.30
CA GLY A 41 9.67 10.82 -3.53
C GLY A 41 9.17 9.38 -3.68
N GLN A 42 10.00 8.37 -3.36
CA GLN A 42 9.62 6.97 -3.53
C GLN A 42 8.89 6.45 -2.29
N LEU A 43 7.81 5.69 -2.48
CA LEU A 43 7.16 4.96 -1.39
C LEU A 43 8.16 3.97 -0.77
N LYS A 44 8.35 4.05 0.55
CA LYS A 44 9.26 3.17 1.30
C LYS A 44 8.50 2.16 2.15
N GLN A 45 7.36 2.57 2.68
CA GLN A 45 6.54 1.75 3.55
C GLN A 45 5.09 2.23 3.52
N TRP A 46 4.16 1.33 3.78
CA TRP A 46 2.83 1.70 4.23
C TRP A 46 2.36 0.80 5.38
N THR A 47 1.49 1.36 6.22
CA THR A 47 0.84 0.66 7.32
C THR A 47 -0.66 0.81 7.17
N VAL A 48 -1.38 -0.31 7.17
CA VAL A 48 -2.83 -0.36 7.24
C VAL A 48 -3.21 -0.67 8.68
N THR A 49 -4.02 0.19 9.29
CA THR A 49 -4.66 -0.06 10.58
C THR A 49 -6.12 -0.43 10.33
N ASP A 50 -6.53 -1.62 10.74
CA ASP A 50 -7.93 -2.06 10.63
C ASP A 50 -8.84 -1.41 11.70
N PRO A 51 -10.18 -1.57 11.61
CA PRO A 51 -11.09 -0.99 12.60
C PRO A 51 -10.93 -1.50 14.04
N GLN A 52 -10.28 -2.65 14.23
CA GLN A 52 -9.95 -3.23 15.53
C GLN A 52 -8.64 -2.65 16.10
N GLY A 53 -7.90 -1.89 15.29
CA GLY A 53 -6.64 -1.26 15.67
C GLY A 53 -5.40 -2.12 15.39
N TYR A 54 -5.53 -3.20 14.62
CA TYR A 54 -4.38 -4.03 14.25
C TYR A 54 -3.66 -3.45 13.03
N ASP A 55 -2.33 -3.41 13.12
CA ASP A 55 -1.47 -2.89 12.07
C ASP A 55 -0.91 -4.00 11.19
N THR A 56 -1.05 -3.84 9.88
CA THR A 56 -0.29 -4.57 8.88
C THR A 56 0.65 -3.59 8.18
N THR A 57 1.96 -3.81 8.32
CA THR A 57 2.98 -2.96 7.70
C THR A 57 3.68 -3.70 6.57
N VAL A 58 3.85 -3.01 5.44
CA VAL A 58 4.63 -3.49 4.30
C VAL A 58 5.73 -2.48 4.00
N ALA A 59 6.97 -2.93 4.04
CA ALA A 59 8.14 -2.15 3.65
C ALA A 59 8.69 -2.67 2.31
N VAL A 60 9.08 -1.73 1.44
CA VAL A 60 9.56 -2.03 0.08
C VAL A 60 10.98 -1.53 -0.10
N TYR A 61 11.78 -2.32 -0.83
CA TYR A 61 13.21 -2.09 -1.04
C TYR A 61 13.60 -2.43 -2.47
N ASN A 62 14.78 -1.97 -2.89
CA ASN A 62 15.33 -2.24 -4.23
C ASN A 62 14.38 -1.83 -5.37
N LEU A 63 13.73 -0.68 -5.20
CA LEU A 63 12.81 -0.14 -6.18
C LEU A 63 13.55 0.37 -7.41
N ASP A 64 13.06 -0.02 -8.58
CA ASP A 64 13.49 0.51 -9.87
C ASP A 64 12.25 0.98 -10.66
N ALA A 65 11.98 2.28 -10.59
CA ALA A 65 10.86 2.91 -11.29
C ALA A 65 11.10 3.09 -12.79
N THR A 66 12.32 2.82 -13.29
CA THR A 66 12.67 3.00 -14.71
C THR A 66 12.45 1.75 -15.55
N LYS A 67 12.28 0.59 -14.90
CA LYS A 67 12.14 -0.70 -15.56
C LYS A 67 10.81 -0.80 -16.31
N LYS A 68 10.89 -1.14 -17.60
CA LYS A 68 9.71 -1.56 -18.37
C LYS A 68 9.44 -3.03 -18.10
N LEU A 69 8.32 -3.31 -17.44
CA LEU A 69 7.90 -4.66 -17.11
C LEU A 69 7.31 -5.35 -18.35
N ASP A 70 7.70 -6.60 -18.60
CA ASP A 70 7.07 -7.45 -19.61
C ASP A 70 5.58 -7.70 -19.22
N PRO A 71 4.61 -7.37 -20.10
CA PRO A 71 3.20 -7.65 -19.84
C PRO A 71 2.89 -9.13 -19.53
N GLY A 72 3.73 -10.06 -19.99
CA GLY A 72 3.64 -11.48 -19.68
C GLY A 72 3.74 -11.79 -18.19
N MET A 73 4.44 -10.96 -17.39
CA MET A 73 4.56 -11.15 -15.93
C MET A 73 3.25 -10.98 -15.17
N PHE A 74 2.24 -10.37 -15.79
CA PHE A 74 0.91 -10.17 -15.20
C PHE A 74 -0.10 -11.24 -15.65
N LYS A 75 0.36 -12.28 -16.36
CA LYS A 75 -0.46 -13.45 -16.69
C LYS A 75 -0.17 -14.57 -15.70
N ILE A 76 -1.22 -15.09 -15.08
CA ILE A 76 -1.12 -16.29 -14.25
C ILE A 76 -1.15 -17.50 -15.19
N ASP A 77 -0.05 -18.26 -15.24
CA ASP A 77 0.01 -19.52 -15.97
C ASP A 77 -0.53 -20.67 -15.11
N PHE A 78 -1.70 -21.18 -15.49
CA PHE A 78 -2.37 -22.30 -14.81
C PHE A 78 -1.91 -23.68 -15.31
N THR A 79 -0.98 -23.75 -16.28
CA THR A 79 -0.44 -25.02 -16.81
C THR A 79 0.77 -25.52 -16.02
N THR A 80 1.49 -24.62 -15.36
CA THR A 80 2.67 -24.93 -14.53
C THR A 80 2.31 -25.23 -13.07
N TYR A 81 1.10 -24.88 -12.63
CA TYR A 81 0.59 -25.17 -11.29
C TYR A 81 -0.77 -25.87 -11.40
N PRO A 82 -0.87 -27.20 -11.21
CA PRO A 82 -2.16 -27.87 -11.17
C PRO A 82 -2.99 -27.22 -10.07
N SER A 83 -4.11 -26.62 -10.47
CA SER A 83 -5.08 -25.97 -9.59
C SER A 83 -5.62 -26.98 -8.60
N THR A 84 -4.99 -27.08 -7.43
CA THR A 84 -5.60 -27.70 -6.26
C THR A 84 -6.28 -26.55 -5.52
N PRO A 85 -7.63 -26.47 -5.51
CA PRO A 85 -8.31 -25.44 -4.75
C PRO A 85 -7.92 -25.56 -3.26
N PRO A 86 -7.69 -24.46 -2.53
CA PRO A 86 -7.79 -24.51 -1.08
C PRO A 86 -9.24 -24.88 -0.75
N GLY A 87 -9.42 -25.96 0.00
CA GLY A 87 -10.75 -26.38 0.49
C GLY A 87 -11.41 -25.36 1.40
#